data_AF-A0A1E4G8R2-F1
#
_entry.id   AF-A0A1E4G8R2-F1
#
_cell.length_a   1.000
_cell.length_b   1.000
_cell.length_c   1.000
_cell.angle_alpha   90.00
_cell.angle_beta   90.00
_cell.angle_gamma   90.00
#
_symmetry.space_group_name_H-M   'P 1'
#
loop_
_entity.id
_entity.type
_entity.pdbx_description
1 polymer ?
#
loop_
_entity_poly.entity_id
_entity_poly.type
_entity_poly.pdbx_seq_one_letter_code
_entity_poly.pdbx_strand_id
1 'polypeptide(L)'
;MSAPLLERTKAIVHWEHPDFHCKTLTHDELLGLIAALLPVVEDFSLACSLCAAQKNRSTLAALHGSFADLALLCHSSEEDSSASTAGDAIRFIGHEMFVTWVASMIRHQCWDALATAYWLDEWGPLPRQHLSLVTSLLDPHRQVRKLSVMLRTDLLMERHGPGGPLAKACPLEEFRGADLFLLLRHAAQSPTGLPWVPWSCALAEETPLLLVRAMSRQQAQIFADALGLTDTEQLKQTLKLAARRLNKFLNPAPDDDEDVLEQGPSRPSAPPWSKRLPARPKR
;
A
#
# COMPACT_ATOMS: atom_id res chain seq x y z
N MET A 1 -13.35 0.26 16.31
CA MET A 1 -13.86 0.56 14.95
C MET A 1 -13.14 -0.24 13.86
N SER A 2 -11.96 -0.82 14.09
CA SER A 2 -11.25 -1.70 13.14
C SER A 2 -11.94 -3.04 12.89
N ALA A 3 -12.37 -3.72 13.96
CA ALA A 3 -13.04 -5.03 13.89
C ALA A 3 -14.26 -5.07 12.94
N PRO A 4 -15.24 -4.15 12.99
CA PRO A 4 -16.41 -4.22 12.10
C PRO A 4 -16.07 -4.02 10.62
N LEU A 5 -14.98 -3.32 10.29
CA LEU A 5 -14.58 -3.12 8.90
C LEU A 5 -13.94 -4.39 8.32
N LEU A 6 -13.01 -5.00 9.06
CA LEU A 6 -12.39 -6.27 8.67
C LEU A 6 -13.44 -7.37 8.53
N GLU A 7 -14.38 -7.47 9.46
CA GLU A 7 -15.46 -8.45 9.39
C GLU A 7 -16.41 -8.21 8.20
N ARG A 8 -16.70 -6.94 7.84
CA ARG A 8 -17.44 -6.62 6.61
C ARG A 8 -16.67 -7.00 5.35
N THR A 9 -15.36 -6.71 5.29
CA THR A 9 -14.49 -7.11 4.17
C THR A 9 -14.49 -8.61 4.01
N LYS A 10 -14.26 -9.37 5.10
CA LYS A 10 -14.28 -10.84 5.10
C LYS A 10 -15.62 -11.40 4.65
N ALA A 11 -16.73 -10.81 5.10
CA ALA A 11 -18.07 -11.24 4.72
C ALA A 11 -18.36 -11.01 3.23
N ILE A 12 -17.96 -9.86 2.67
CA ILE A 12 -18.18 -9.53 1.25
C ILE A 12 -17.38 -10.44 0.33
N VAL A 13 -16.14 -10.75 0.70
CA VAL A 13 -15.26 -11.58 -0.14
C VAL A 13 -15.39 -13.07 0.15
N HIS A 14 -16.23 -13.46 1.11
CA HIS A 14 -16.33 -14.82 1.63
C HIS A 14 -14.96 -15.40 2.04
N TRP A 15 -14.16 -14.59 2.72
CA TRP A 15 -12.76 -14.90 3.07
C TRP A 15 -12.59 -16.22 3.84
N GLU A 16 -13.56 -16.56 4.69
CA GLU A 16 -13.53 -17.80 5.49
C GLU A 16 -13.66 -19.07 4.64
N HIS A 17 -13.99 -18.94 3.35
CA HIS A 17 -14.05 -20.07 2.44
C HIS A 17 -12.62 -20.46 2.01
N PRO A 18 -12.18 -21.72 2.23
CA PRO A 18 -10.80 -22.15 1.94
C PRO A 18 -10.43 -21.91 0.47
N ASP A 19 -11.39 -22.02 -0.43
CA ASP A 19 -11.18 -21.82 -1.88
C ASP A 19 -10.90 -20.37 -2.27
N PHE A 20 -11.20 -19.37 -1.43
CA PHE A 20 -10.95 -17.95 -1.77
C PHE A 20 -9.47 -17.71 -2.09
N HIS A 21 -8.59 -18.29 -1.27
CA HIS A 21 -7.14 -18.13 -1.39
C HIS A 21 -6.54 -18.84 -2.61
N CYS A 22 -7.27 -19.79 -3.20
CA CYS A 22 -6.85 -20.52 -4.40
C CYS A 22 -7.64 -20.10 -5.65
N LYS A 23 -8.55 -19.12 -5.52
CA LYS A 23 -9.45 -18.75 -6.61
C LYS A 23 -8.74 -17.92 -7.67
N THR A 24 -8.72 -18.43 -8.88
CA THR A 24 -8.43 -17.67 -10.10
C THR A 24 -9.74 -17.09 -10.62
N LEU A 25 -9.85 -15.76 -10.55
CA LEU A 25 -10.95 -14.95 -11.04
C LEU A 25 -10.67 -14.58 -12.49
N THR A 26 -11.73 -14.55 -13.29
CA THR A 26 -11.72 -13.83 -14.56
C THR A 26 -11.59 -12.33 -14.31
N HIS A 27 -11.25 -11.58 -15.35
CA HIS A 27 -11.13 -10.12 -15.27
C HIS A 27 -12.44 -9.46 -14.78
N ASP A 28 -13.59 -9.90 -15.29
CA ASP A 28 -14.89 -9.35 -14.89
C ASP A 28 -15.24 -9.69 -13.43
N GLU A 29 -14.89 -10.89 -12.96
CA GLU A 29 -15.08 -11.27 -11.55
C GLU A 29 -14.18 -10.47 -10.62
N LEU A 30 -12.94 -10.18 -11.03
CA LEU A 30 -12.01 -9.33 -10.29
C LEU A 30 -12.57 -7.91 -10.15
N LEU A 31 -13.01 -7.31 -11.27
CA LEU A 31 -13.63 -5.98 -11.26
C LEU A 31 -14.92 -5.96 -10.43
N GLY A 32 -15.74 -7.00 -10.55
CA GLY A 32 -16.95 -7.17 -9.74
C GLY A 32 -16.65 -7.23 -8.25
N LEU A 33 -15.58 -7.92 -7.84
CA LEU A 33 -15.14 -7.98 -6.45
C LEU A 33 -14.63 -6.63 -5.94
N ILE A 34 -13.83 -5.91 -6.74
CA ILE A 34 -13.36 -4.55 -6.41
C ILE A 34 -14.55 -3.59 -6.26
N ALA A 35 -15.54 -3.69 -7.15
CA ALA A 35 -16.77 -2.91 -7.08
C ALA A 35 -17.59 -3.24 -5.82
N ALA A 36 -17.73 -4.52 -5.47
CA ALA A 36 -18.43 -4.96 -4.27
C ALA A 36 -17.78 -4.45 -2.97
N LEU A 37 -16.46 -4.22 -2.98
CA LEU A 37 -15.71 -3.69 -1.85
C LEU A 37 -15.74 -2.16 -1.74
N LEU A 38 -16.23 -1.44 -2.76
CA LEU A 38 -16.29 0.03 -2.75
C LEU A 38 -16.98 0.62 -1.51
N PRO A 39 -18.15 0.13 -1.04
CA PRO A 39 -18.80 0.71 0.15
C PRO A 39 -17.95 0.62 1.41
N VAL A 40 -17.08 -0.41 1.52
CA VAL A 40 -16.15 -0.53 2.65
C VAL A 40 -15.06 0.53 2.56
N VAL A 41 -14.53 0.77 1.37
CA VAL A 41 -13.52 1.81 1.14
C VAL A 41 -14.11 3.19 1.38
N GLU A 42 -15.34 3.45 0.96
CA GLU A 42 -16.04 4.72 1.21
C GLU A 42 -16.17 5.01 2.72
N ASP A 43 -16.72 4.06 3.48
CA ASP A 43 -16.88 4.17 4.94
C ASP A 43 -15.53 4.40 5.63
N PHE A 44 -14.49 3.67 5.21
CA PHE A 44 -13.14 3.83 5.72
C PHE A 44 -12.56 5.21 5.40
N SER A 45 -12.72 5.68 4.18
CA SER A 45 -12.20 6.97 3.70
C SER A 45 -12.82 8.13 4.47
N LEU A 46 -14.13 8.05 4.72
CA LEU A 46 -14.84 9.02 5.55
C LEU A 46 -14.35 8.98 7.01
N ALA A 47 -14.17 7.80 7.59
CA ALA A 47 -13.65 7.65 8.94
C ALA A 47 -12.23 8.25 9.07
N CYS A 48 -11.35 7.98 8.10
CA CYS A 48 -10.01 8.54 8.04
C CYS A 48 -10.03 10.07 8.03
N SER A 49 -10.83 10.66 7.14
CA SER A 49 -10.96 12.12 7.03
C SER A 49 -11.44 12.74 8.34
N LEU A 50 -12.49 12.19 8.95
CA LEU A 50 -13.04 12.70 10.22
C LEU A 50 -12.04 12.59 11.38
N CYS A 51 -11.37 11.44 11.52
CA CYS A 51 -10.41 11.21 12.61
C CYS A 51 -9.19 12.11 12.47
N ALA A 52 -8.70 12.30 11.24
CA ALA A 52 -7.59 13.20 10.94
C ALA A 52 -7.96 14.67 11.17
N ALA A 53 -9.17 15.09 10.79
CA ALA A 53 -9.68 16.43 11.04
C ALA A 53 -9.75 16.77 12.54
N GLN A 54 -10.15 15.79 13.36
CA GLN A 54 -10.20 15.92 14.82
C GLN A 54 -8.82 15.74 15.49
N LYS A 55 -7.78 15.37 14.73
CA LYS A 55 -6.44 15.02 15.23
C LYS A 55 -6.47 14.00 16.38
N ASN A 56 -7.44 13.09 16.36
CA ASN A 56 -7.56 12.06 17.40
C ASN A 56 -6.51 10.97 17.17
N ARG A 57 -5.35 11.14 17.80
CA ARG A 57 -4.20 10.23 17.65
C ARG A 57 -4.52 8.79 18.03
N SER A 58 -5.34 8.58 19.07
CA SER A 58 -5.69 7.22 19.51
C SER A 58 -6.50 6.47 18.45
N THR A 59 -7.45 7.15 17.82
CA THR A 59 -8.26 6.56 16.74
C THR A 59 -7.45 6.37 15.46
N LEU A 60 -6.58 7.34 15.11
CA LEU A 60 -5.67 7.20 13.98
C LEU A 60 -4.71 6.01 14.17
N ALA A 61 -4.21 5.79 15.39
CA ALA A 61 -3.37 4.63 15.71
C ALA A 61 -4.16 3.31 15.60
N ALA A 62 -5.41 3.29 16.09
CA ALA A 62 -6.28 2.13 15.97
C ALA A 62 -6.62 1.80 14.50
N LEU A 63 -6.89 2.81 13.67
CA LEU A 63 -7.11 2.65 12.23
C LEU A 63 -5.87 2.08 11.53
N HIS A 64 -4.69 2.55 11.90
CA HIS A 64 -3.45 1.96 11.37
C HIS A 64 -3.26 0.51 11.81
N GLY A 65 -3.54 0.20 13.07
CA GLY A 65 -3.45 -1.15 13.61
C GLY A 65 -4.33 -2.15 12.84
N SER A 66 -5.51 -1.73 12.36
CA SER A 66 -6.36 -2.60 11.51
C SER A 66 -5.68 -3.08 10.23
N PHE A 67 -4.73 -2.32 9.69
CA PHE A 67 -4.05 -2.73 8.47
C PHE A 67 -3.12 -3.91 8.69
N ALA A 68 -2.69 -4.20 9.93
CA ALA A 68 -1.95 -5.41 10.22
C ALA A 68 -2.79 -6.66 9.87
N ASP A 69 -4.08 -6.64 10.24
CA ASP A 69 -5.00 -7.72 9.90
C ASP A 69 -5.23 -7.81 8.39
N LEU A 70 -5.40 -6.67 7.71
CA LEU A 70 -5.55 -6.63 6.25
C LEU A 70 -4.28 -7.10 5.52
N ALA A 71 -3.10 -6.76 6.03
CA ALA A 71 -1.82 -7.18 5.46
C ALA A 71 -1.61 -8.69 5.59
N LEU A 72 -2.10 -9.31 6.68
CA LEU A 72 -2.17 -10.77 6.80
C LEU A 72 -3.07 -11.37 5.72
N LEU A 73 -4.19 -10.71 5.37
CA LEU A 73 -5.02 -11.16 4.24
C LEU A 73 -4.28 -11.04 2.91
N CYS A 74 -3.50 -9.98 2.69
CA CYS A 74 -2.71 -9.81 1.46
C CYS A 74 -1.59 -10.85 1.29
N HIS A 75 -1.19 -11.54 2.37
CA HIS A 75 -0.17 -12.57 2.36
C HIS A 75 -0.78 -13.96 2.17
N SER A 76 -0.82 -14.41 0.91
CA SER A 76 -0.93 -15.83 0.60
C SER A 76 0.42 -16.49 0.92
N SER A 77 0.41 -17.61 1.65
CA SER A 77 1.62 -18.40 1.89
C SER A 77 2.34 -18.66 0.56
N GLU A 78 3.60 -18.25 0.46
CA GLU A 78 4.45 -18.54 -0.71
C GLU A 78 4.62 -20.05 -0.96
N GLU A 79 4.18 -20.91 -0.04
CA GLU A 79 4.18 -22.37 -0.21
C GLU A 79 3.12 -22.85 -1.22
N ASP A 80 2.05 -22.08 -1.45
CA ASP A 80 1.03 -22.40 -2.45
C ASP A 80 1.34 -21.66 -3.75
N SER A 81 1.96 -22.38 -4.69
CA SER A 81 2.52 -21.87 -5.95
C SER A 81 1.49 -21.32 -6.97
N SER A 82 0.25 -21.06 -6.54
CA SER A 82 -0.79 -20.47 -7.38
C SER A 82 -1.07 -19.04 -6.90
N ALA A 83 -0.54 -18.04 -7.63
CA ALA A 83 -0.92 -16.65 -7.42
C ALA A 83 -2.45 -16.51 -7.56
N SER A 84 -3.15 -16.16 -6.46
CA SER A 84 -4.60 -15.92 -6.50
C SER A 84 -4.88 -14.48 -6.90
N THR A 85 -5.58 -14.31 -8.02
CA THR A 85 -6.19 -13.03 -8.44
C THR A 85 -7.20 -12.47 -7.43
N ALA A 86 -7.81 -13.31 -6.58
CA ALA A 86 -8.65 -12.83 -5.48
C ALA A 86 -7.82 -12.11 -4.40
N GLY A 87 -6.58 -12.59 -4.16
CA GLY A 87 -5.58 -11.88 -3.37
C GLY A 87 -5.19 -10.52 -3.98
N ASP A 88 -5.18 -10.41 -5.31
CA ASP A 88 -4.87 -9.14 -5.99
C ASP A 88 -5.96 -8.08 -5.78
N ALA A 89 -7.25 -8.46 -5.75
CA ALA A 89 -8.33 -7.56 -5.38
C ALA A 89 -8.12 -6.97 -3.97
N ILE A 90 -7.73 -7.81 -3.02
CA ILE A 90 -7.54 -7.42 -1.63
C ILE A 90 -6.30 -6.54 -1.46
N ARG A 91 -5.22 -6.82 -2.21
CA ARG A 91 -4.04 -5.94 -2.28
C ARG A 91 -4.38 -4.59 -2.91
N PHE A 92 -5.23 -4.54 -3.94
CA PHE A 92 -5.71 -3.28 -4.51
C PHE A 92 -6.45 -2.46 -3.46
N ILE A 93 -7.44 -3.05 -2.80
CA ILE A 93 -8.25 -2.37 -1.78
C ILE A 93 -7.40 -1.96 -0.58
N GLY A 94 -6.46 -2.80 -0.16
CA GLY A 94 -5.58 -2.48 0.96
C GLY A 94 -4.62 -1.33 0.67
N HIS A 95 -4.07 -1.27 -0.54
CA HIS A 95 -3.31 -0.10 -1.00
C HIS A 95 -4.17 1.15 -1.05
N GLU A 96 -5.36 1.10 -1.66
CA GLU A 96 -6.26 2.24 -1.79
C GLU A 96 -6.65 2.82 -0.42
N MET A 97 -7.03 1.95 0.51
CA MET A 97 -7.34 2.34 1.88
C MET A 97 -6.11 2.92 2.60
N PHE A 98 -4.95 2.28 2.50
CA PHE A 98 -3.75 2.75 3.19
C PHE A 98 -3.29 4.12 2.68
N VAL A 99 -3.25 4.32 1.36
CA VAL A 99 -2.91 5.62 0.76
C VAL A 99 -3.94 6.68 1.15
N THR A 100 -5.24 6.36 1.16
CA THR A 100 -6.29 7.29 1.59
C THR A 100 -6.15 7.72 3.05
N TRP A 101 -5.75 6.79 3.91
CA TRP A 101 -5.47 7.09 5.30
C TRP A 101 -4.27 8.05 5.44
N VAL A 102 -3.17 7.82 4.70
CA VAL A 102 -2.02 8.75 4.65
C VAL A 102 -2.44 10.11 4.08
N ALA A 103 -3.23 10.14 3.00
CA ALA A 103 -3.72 11.37 2.38
C ALA A 103 -4.53 12.21 3.38
N SER A 104 -5.40 11.57 4.16
CA SER A 104 -6.17 12.23 5.22
C SER A 104 -5.26 12.87 6.28
N MET A 105 -4.20 12.18 6.68
CA MET A 105 -3.23 12.71 7.64
C MET A 105 -2.44 13.90 7.09
N ILE A 106 -1.99 13.83 5.84
CA ILE A 106 -1.29 14.92 5.14
C ILE A 106 -2.22 16.14 5.01
N ARG A 107 -3.46 15.93 4.57
CA ARG A 107 -4.50 16.96 4.42
C ARG A 107 -4.69 17.75 5.70
N HIS A 108 -4.82 17.06 6.83
CA HIS A 108 -5.06 17.66 8.14
C HIS A 108 -3.79 17.96 8.95
N GLN A 109 -2.62 17.93 8.31
CA GLN A 109 -1.33 18.32 8.90
C GLN A 109 -0.99 17.51 10.17
N CYS A 110 -1.30 16.21 10.18
CA CYS A 110 -0.99 15.29 11.28
C CYS A 110 0.45 14.74 11.17
N TRP A 111 1.42 15.63 10.91
CA TRP A 111 2.82 15.29 10.62
C TRP A 111 3.54 14.62 11.78
N ASP A 112 3.24 15.06 13.00
CA ASP A 112 3.70 14.50 14.26
C ASP A 112 3.29 13.03 14.42
N ALA A 113 2.02 12.72 14.16
CA ALA A 113 1.49 11.37 14.17
C ALA A 113 2.11 10.54 13.03
N LEU A 114 2.26 11.11 11.83
CA LEU A 114 2.96 10.46 10.72
C LEU A 114 4.40 10.13 11.11
N ALA A 115 5.13 11.02 11.78
CA ALA A 115 6.53 10.82 12.16
C ALA A 115 6.70 9.72 13.24
N THR A 116 5.78 9.63 14.20
CA THR A 116 5.98 8.87 15.45
C THR A 116 5.24 7.53 15.52
N ALA A 117 3.99 7.46 15.01
CA ALA A 117 3.08 6.38 15.39
C ALA A 117 3.12 5.16 14.46
N TYR A 118 3.76 5.26 13.28
CA TYR A 118 3.54 4.28 12.22
C TYR A 118 4.78 3.54 11.77
N TRP A 119 5.96 4.08 11.99
CA TRP A 119 7.16 3.53 11.36
C TRP A 119 7.97 2.58 12.24
N LEU A 120 7.67 2.53 13.53
CA LEU A 120 8.33 1.64 14.50
C LEU A 120 7.59 0.31 14.68
N ASP A 121 6.29 0.27 14.40
CA ASP A 121 5.51 -0.99 14.33
C ASP A 121 5.60 -1.55 12.91
N GLU A 122 6.34 -2.66 12.77
CA GLU A 122 6.10 -3.58 11.67
C GLU A 122 4.77 -4.29 11.94
N TRP A 123 3.94 -4.47 10.91
CA TRP A 123 2.70 -5.24 11.01
C TRP A 123 3.00 -6.75 11.12
N GLY A 124 3.71 -7.13 12.19
CA GLY A 124 4.24 -8.48 12.37
C GLY A 124 5.31 -8.84 11.33
N PRO A 125 5.45 -10.13 10.94
CA PRO A 125 6.53 -10.61 10.07
C PRO A 125 6.42 -10.15 8.60
N LEU A 126 5.42 -9.34 8.26
CA LEU A 126 5.12 -8.96 6.88
C LEU A 126 5.46 -7.50 6.61
N PRO A 127 6.44 -7.21 5.74
CA PRO A 127 6.79 -5.84 5.43
C PRO A 127 5.66 -5.18 4.61
N ARG A 128 5.31 -3.95 5.00
CA ARG A 128 4.26 -3.10 4.41
C ARG A 128 4.31 -2.94 2.89
N GLN A 129 5.50 -3.11 2.31
CA GLN A 129 5.74 -3.12 0.87
C GLN A 129 4.90 -4.17 0.12
N HIS A 130 4.40 -5.21 0.82
CA HIS A 130 3.49 -6.20 0.25
C HIS A 130 2.12 -5.64 -0.18
N LEU A 131 1.68 -4.49 0.35
CA LEU A 131 0.47 -3.81 -0.15
C LEU A 131 0.69 -3.15 -1.51
N SER A 132 1.91 -2.67 -1.78
CA SER A 132 2.28 -2.04 -3.05
C SER A 132 2.88 -3.01 -4.06
N LEU A 133 3.11 -4.27 -3.66
CA LEU A 133 3.67 -5.28 -4.55
C LEU A 133 2.82 -5.40 -5.81
N VAL A 134 3.51 -5.65 -6.92
CA VAL A 134 2.91 -5.84 -8.23
C VAL A 134 1.90 -6.98 -8.13
N THR A 135 0.62 -6.62 -8.07
CA THR A 135 -0.49 -7.53 -8.29
C THR A 135 -0.45 -7.93 -9.75
N SER A 136 -0.40 -9.23 -10.05
CA SER A 136 -0.63 -9.75 -11.39
C SER A 136 -2.11 -9.61 -11.73
N LEU A 137 -2.62 -8.37 -11.80
CA LEU A 137 -4.00 -8.13 -12.22
C LEU A 137 -4.26 -8.76 -13.59
N LEU A 138 -3.19 -8.87 -14.38
CA LEU A 138 -3.07 -9.70 -15.56
C LEU A 138 -1.60 -10.24 -15.59
N ASP A 139 -1.42 -11.51 -15.95
CA ASP A 139 -0.23 -12.27 -16.41
C ASP A 139 1.20 -11.64 -16.30
N PRO A 140 2.27 -12.37 -15.93
CA PRO A 140 3.62 -11.82 -15.69
C PRO A 140 4.35 -11.24 -16.92
N HIS A 141 3.76 -11.28 -18.12
CA HIS A 141 4.42 -10.78 -19.33
C HIS A 141 4.55 -9.24 -19.35
N ARG A 142 5.68 -8.71 -19.84
CA ARG A 142 6.03 -7.27 -19.86
C ARG A 142 4.93 -6.35 -20.42
N GLN A 143 4.24 -6.80 -21.47
CA GLN A 143 3.15 -6.06 -22.11
C GLN A 143 1.91 -5.97 -21.21
N VAL A 144 1.73 -6.98 -20.36
CA VAL A 144 0.65 -7.12 -19.42
C VAL A 144 0.93 -6.34 -18.12
N ARG A 145 2.19 -6.20 -17.70
CA ARG A 145 2.58 -5.29 -16.61
C ARG A 145 2.15 -3.84 -16.89
N LYS A 146 2.38 -3.33 -18.09
CA LYS A 146 1.94 -1.97 -18.47
C LYS A 146 0.42 -1.84 -18.46
N LEU A 147 -0.30 -2.85 -18.94
CA LEU A 147 -1.77 -2.88 -18.91
C LEU A 147 -2.30 -2.95 -17.47
N SER A 148 -1.65 -3.71 -16.59
CA SER A 148 -2.00 -3.80 -15.16
C SER A 148 -1.76 -2.48 -14.43
N VAL A 149 -0.67 -1.76 -14.74
CA VAL A 149 -0.42 -0.40 -14.23
C VAL A 149 -1.53 0.55 -14.68
N MET A 150 -1.88 0.52 -15.98
CA MET A 150 -2.92 1.36 -16.54
C MET A 150 -4.28 1.06 -15.91
N LEU A 151 -4.69 -0.21 -15.86
CA LEU A 151 -5.95 -0.63 -15.23
C LEU A 151 -6.05 -0.15 -13.78
N ARG A 152 -4.99 -0.34 -12.99
CA ARG A 152 -4.95 0.10 -11.60
C ARG A 152 -5.06 1.63 -11.50
N THR A 153 -4.40 2.34 -12.39
CA THR A 153 -4.46 3.81 -12.45
C THR A 153 -5.85 4.28 -12.84
N ASP A 154 -6.48 3.64 -13.84
CA ASP A 154 -7.82 3.95 -14.32
C ASP A 154 -8.86 3.73 -13.21
N LEU A 155 -8.77 2.60 -12.48
CA LEU A 155 -9.64 2.34 -11.32
C LEU A 155 -9.49 3.41 -10.24
N LEU A 156 -8.26 3.81 -9.91
CA LEU A 156 -8.02 4.88 -8.93
C LEU A 156 -8.55 6.23 -9.44
N MET A 157 -8.40 6.52 -10.75
CA MET A 157 -8.91 7.73 -11.38
C MET A 157 -10.44 7.77 -11.39
N GLU A 158 -11.12 6.67 -11.71
CA GLU A 158 -12.58 6.58 -11.66
C GLU A 158 -13.11 6.84 -10.25
N ARG A 159 -12.43 6.30 -9.24
CA ARG A 159 -12.89 6.34 -7.85
C ARG A 159 -12.58 7.66 -7.15
N HIS A 160 -11.39 8.22 -7.37
CA HIS A 160 -10.93 9.44 -6.70
C HIS A 160 -10.98 10.72 -7.57
N GLY A 161 -11.18 10.57 -8.89
CA GLY A 161 -11.29 11.68 -9.83
C GLY A 161 -12.58 12.47 -9.68
N PRO A 162 -12.73 13.61 -10.39
CA PRO A 162 -13.92 14.44 -10.30
C PRO A 162 -15.22 13.65 -10.57
N GLY A 163 -16.16 13.69 -9.61
CA GLY A 163 -17.42 12.95 -9.70
C GLY A 163 -17.37 11.49 -9.24
N GLY A 164 -16.17 10.98 -8.92
CA GLY A 164 -15.99 9.64 -8.37
C GLY A 164 -16.50 9.49 -6.92
N PRO A 165 -16.83 8.26 -6.49
CA PRO A 165 -17.39 7.97 -5.16
C PRO A 165 -16.48 8.39 -4.00
N LEU A 166 -15.16 8.30 -4.15
CA LEU A 166 -14.17 8.59 -3.10
C LEU A 166 -13.65 10.03 -3.15
N ALA A 167 -13.96 10.78 -4.22
CA ALA A 167 -13.40 12.11 -4.47
C ALA A 167 -13.68 13.11 -3.35
N LYS A 168 -14.81 13.00 -2.65
CA LYS A 168 -15.15 13.86 -1.52
C LYS A 168 -14.25 13.61 -0.31
N ALA A 169 -13.98 12.34 0.00
CA ALA A 169 -13.17 11.96 1.15
C ALA A 169 -11.67 12.17 0.87
N CYS A 170 -11.22 11.73 -0.31
CA CYS A 170 -9.84 11.83 -0.77
C CYS A 170 -9.82 12.12 -2.28
N PRO A 171 -9.70 13.39 -2.71
CA PRO A 171 -9.52 13.73 -4.11
C PRO A 171 -8.26 13.09 -4.70
N LEU A 172 -8.28 12.80 -6.01
CA LEU A 172 -7.17 12.15 -6.72
C LEU A 172 -5.80 12.81 -6.49
N GLU A 173 -5.74 14.15 -6.47
CA GLU A 173 -4.48 14.87 -6.27
C GLU A 173 -3.91 14.68 -4.85
N GLU A 174 -4.77 14.55 -3.85
CA GLU A 174 -4.35 14.24 -2.48
C GLU A 174 -3.89 12.79 -2.36
N PHE A 175 -4.60 11.87 -3.03
CA PHE A 175 -4.22 10.47 -3.12
C PHE A 175 -2.83 10.32 -3.76
N ARG A 176 -2.60 10.94 -4.91
CA ARG A 176 -1.30 10.97 -5.62
C ARG A 176 -0.17 11.52 -4.75
N GLY A 177 -0.45 12.62 -4.04
CA GLY A 177 0.50 13.21 -3.10
C GLY A 177 0.90 12.22 -1.99
N ALA A 178 -0.07 11.49 -1.44
CA ALA A 178 0.18 10.49 -0.41
C ALA A 178 0.90 9.23 -0.92
N ASP A 179 0.55 8.75 -2.11
CA ASP A 179 1.20 7.59 -2.74
C ASP A 179 2.69 7.90 -3.03
N LEU A 180 2.97 9.12 -3.49
CA LEU A 180 4.33 9.62 -3.67
C LEU A 180 5.08 9.82 -2.35
N PHE A 181 4.40 10.30 -1.30
CA PHE A 181 4.96 10.39 0.05
C PHE A 181 5.44 9.03 0.55
N LEU A 182 4.67 7.97 0.31
CA LEU A 182 5.03 6.61 0.68
C LEU A 182 6.25 6.08 -0.08
N LEU A 183 6.38 6.39 -1.39
CA LEU A 183 7.60 6.12 -2.14
C LEU A 183 8.82 6.82 -1.50
N LEU A 184 8.69 8.09 -1.15
CA LEU A 184 9.77 8.85 -0.53
C LEU A 184 10.15 8.28 0.83
N ARG A 185 9.17 7.89 1.65
CA ARG A 185 9.42 7.27 2.95
C ARG A 185 10.16 5.95 2.79
N HIS A 186 9.74 5.12 1.84
CA HIS A 186 10.41 3.86 1.57
C HIS A 186 11.85 4.08 1.09
N ALA A 187 12.07 5.05 0.20
CA ALA A 187 13.42 5.43 -0.24
C ALA A 187 14.31 5.92 0.91
N ALA A 188 13.75 6.61 1.90
CA ALA A 188 14.46 7.06 3.11
C ALA A 188 14.85 5.90 4.04
N GLN A 189 13.98 4.90 4.20
CA GLN A 189 14.16 3.82 5.19
C GLN A 189 14.90 2.61 4.64
N SER A 190 14.67 2.26 3.37
CA SER A 190 15.22 1.06 2.75
C SER A 190 15.71 1.38 1.33
N PRO A 191 16.96 1.89 1.20
CA PRO A 191 17.54 2.23 -0.09
C PRO A 191 17.70 1.02 -1.02
N THR A 192 17.74 -0.20 -0.45
CA THR A 192 18.02 -1.46 -1.16
C THR A 192 16.84 -2.45 -1.18
N GLY A 193 15.77 -2.23 -0.40
CA GLY A 193 14.61 -3.11 -0.37
C GLY A 193 13.64 -2.93 -1.55
N LEU A 194 12.67 -3.85 -1.67
CA LEU A 194 11.61 -3.80 -2.68
C LEU A 194 10.86 -2.47 -2.61
N PRO A 195 10.89 -1.63 -3.66
CA PRO A 195 10.39 -0.26 -3.58
C PRO A 195 8.86 -0.23 -3.47
N TRP A 196 8.34 0.69 -2.66
CA TRP A 196 6.93 1.11 -2.78
C TRP A 196 6.67 1.62 -4.20
N VAL A 197 5.62 1.14 -4.85
CA VAL A 197 5.23 1.55 -6.20
C VAL A 197 4.09 2.57 -6.11
N PRO A 198 4.29 3.83 -6.55
CA PRO A 198 3.25 4.84 -6.53
C PRO A 198 2.33 4.71 -7.74
N TRP A 199 1.46 3.71 -7.73
CA TRP A 199 0.57 3.34 -8.85
C TRP A 199 -0.24 4.53 -9.39
N SER A 200 -0.70 5.42 -8.51
CA SER A 200 -1.52 6.58 -8.91
C SER A 200 -0.76 7.66 -9.70
N CYS A 201 0.58 7.61 -9.71
CA CYS A 201 1.44 8.56 -10.41
C CYS A 201 1.73 8.19 -11.86
N ALA A 202 1.30 7.01 -12.34
CA ALA A 202 1.64 6.54 -13.69
C ALA A 202 1.09 7.44 -14.82
N LEU A 203 -0.06 8.07 -14.59
CA LEU A 203 -0.72 9.02 -15.49
C LEU A 203 -0.80 10.43 -14.88
N ALA A 204 0.12 10.79 -13.97
CA ALA A 204 0.15 12.13 -13.41
C ALA A 204 0.85 13.10 -14.38
N GLU A 205 0.13 14.15 -14.78
CA GLU A 205 0.66 15.20 -15.66
C GLU A 205 1.34 16.33 -14.88
N GLU A 206 0.90 16.55 -13.64
CA GLU A 206 1.35 17.65 -12.80
C GLU A 206 2.18 17.17 -11.61
N THR A 207 3.02 18.06 -11.08
CA THR A 207 3.75 17.81 -9.84
C THR A 207 2.78 17.89 -8.66
N PRO A 208 2.66 16.85 -7.81
CA PRO A 208 1.76 16.89 -6.68
C PRO A 208 2.04 18.09 -5.76
N LEU A 209 0.98 18.79 -5.33
CA LEU A 209 1.07 19.99 -4.48
C LEU A 209 1.91 19.80 -3.22
N LEU A 210 1.98 18.56 -2.72
CA LEU A 210 2.84 18.18 -1.60
C LEU A 210 4.31 18.55 -1.84
N LEU A 211 4.85 18.24 -3.02
CA LEU A 211 6.23 18.56 -3.38
C LEU A 211 6.43 20.07 -3.60
N VAL A 212 5.43 20.74 -4.18
CA VAL A 212 5.47 22.21 -4.35
C VAL A 212 5.57 22.90 -3.00
N ARG A 213 4.79 22.45 -1.99
CA ARG A 213 4.85 22.99 -0.62
C ARG A 213 6.22 22.77 0.03
N ALA A 214 6.85 21.62 -0.22
CA ALA A 214 8.18 21.27 0.30
C ALA A 214 9.32 22.14 -0.28
N MET A 215 9.04 23.03 -1.25
CA MET A 215 10.05 24.00 -1.73
C MET A 215 10.39 25.08 -0.70
N SER A 216 9.50 25.36 0.25
CA SER A 216 9.80 26.30 1.34
C SER A 216 10.64 25.62 2.44
N ARG A 217 11.62 26.33 3.01
CA ARG A 217 12.54 25.76 4.01
C ARG A 217 11.82 25.17 5.23
N GLN A 218 10.79 25.87 5.72
CA GLN A 218 10.02 25.42 6.87
C GLN A 218 9.24 24.12 6.57
N GLN A 219 8.57 24.06 5.41
CA GLN A 219 7.84 22.85 5.02
C GLN A 219 8.78 21.71 4.67
N ALA A 220 9.93 21.99 4.07
CA ALA A 220 10.97 21.00 3.80
C ALA A 220 11.42 20.31 5.09
N GLN A 221 11.58 21.06 6.19
CA GLN A 221 11.94 20.46 7.47
C GLN A 221 10.81 19.60 8.04
N ILE A 222 9.56 20.10 8.06
CA ILE A 222 8.39 19.31 8.50
C ILE A 222 8.30 18.00 7.70
N PHE A 223 8.57 18.08 6.40
CA PHE A 223 8.53 16.94 5.49
C PHE A 223 9.68 15.96 5.75
N ALA A 224 10.90 16.46 5.99
CA ALA A 224 12.04 15.64 6.39
C ALA A 224 11.74 14.90 7.70
N ASP A 225 11.21 15.59 8.71
CA ASP A 225 10.86 15.03 10.02
C ASP A 225 9.78 13.93 9.87
N ALA A 226 8.73 14.19 9.08
CA ALA A 226 7.67 13.21 8.80
C ALA A 226 8.19 11.97 8.05
N LEU A 227 9.22 12.16 7.22
CA LEU A 227 9.95 11.09 6.53
C LEU A 227 11.05 10.46 7.38
N GLY A 228 11.17 10.81 8.66
CA GLY A 228 12.16 10.30 9.60
C GLY A 228 13.62 10.60 9.20
N LEU A 229 13.84 11.69 8.48
CA LEU A 229 15.15 12.19 8.07
C LEU A 229 15.67 13.22 9.06
N THR A 230 16.99 13.39 9.15
CA THR A 230 17.58 14.35 10.10
C THR A 230 17.53 15.79 9.60
N ASP A 231 17.56 15.99 8.29
CA ASP A 231 17.68 17.32 7.68
C ASP A 231 17.20 17.37 6.22
N THR A 232 17.20 18.58 5.67
CA THR A 232 16.79 18.86 4.30
C THR A 232 17.77 18.37 3.23
N GLU A 233 19.03 18.08 3.57
CA GLU A 233 19.98 17.52 2.59
C GLU A 233 19.70 16.04 2.35
N GLN A 234 19.40 15.28 3.39
CA GLN A 234 18.91 13.91 3.25
C GLN A 234 17.58 13.86 2.48
N LEU A 235 16.71 14.86 2.66
CA LEU A 235 15.48 14.97 1.88
C LEU A 235 15.78 15.12 0.37
N LYS A 236 16.75 15.98 0.00
CA LYS A 236 17.16 16.13 -1.41
C LYS A 236 17.72 14.83 -1.99
N GLN A 237 18.50 14.09 -1.22
CA GLN A 237 19.04 12.79 -1.67
C GLN A 237 17.92 11.76 -1.86
N THR A 238 16.98 11.71 -0.91
CA THR A 238 15.80 10.83 -0.96
C THR A 238 14.92 11.13 -2.17
N LEU A 239 14.67 12.42 -2.46
CA LEU A 239 13.93 12.86 -3.65
C LEU A 239 14.61 12.38 -4.94
N LYS A 240 15.94 12.50 -5.04
CA LYS A 240 16.70 12.00 -6.20
C LYS A 240 16.58 10.48 -6.36
N LEU A 241 16.65 9.73 -5.26
CA LEU A 241 16.50 8.28 -5.29
C LEU A 241 15.09 7.87 -5.70
N ALA A 242 14.06 8.49 -5.11
CA ALA A 242 12.66 8.25 -5.45
C ALA A 242 12.37 8.59 -6.92
N ALA A 243 12.90 9.71 -7.44
CA ALA A 243 12.76 10.07 -8.84
C ALA A 243 13.37 9.03 -9.79
N ARG A 244 14.55 8.48 -9.45
CA ARG A 244 15.17 7.39 -10.22
C ARG A 244 14.31 6.12 -10.19
N ARG A 245 13.79 5.75 -9.02
CA ARG A 245 12.91 4.58 -8.85
C ARG A 245 11.62 4.73 -9.64
N LEU A 246 10.99 5.90 -9.57
CA LEU A 246 9.80 6.23 -10.34
C LEU A 246 10.09 6.15 -11.84
N ASN A 247 11.20 6.73 -12.30
CA ASN A 247 11.57 6.65 -13.71
C ASN A 247 11.84 5.20 -14.16
N LYS A 248 12.51 4.37 -13.35
CA LYS A 248 12.72 2.94 -13.64
C LYS A 248 11.38 2.19 -13.72
N PHE A 249 10.44 2.52 -12.84
CA PHE A 249 9.11 1.91 -12.84
C PHE A 249 8.29 2.29 -14.08
N LEU A 250 8.29 3.57 -14.47
CA LEU A 250 7.54 4.06 -15.63
C LEU A 250 8.21 3.67 -16.96
N ASN A 251 9.54 3.60 -16.97
CA ASN A 251 10.38 3.34 -18.14
C ASN A 251 11.38 2.20 -17.87
N PRO A 252 10.92 0.94 -17.74
CA PRO A 252 11.81 -0.19 -17.47
C PRO A 252 12.71 -0.48 -18.68
N ALA A 253 14.03 -0.57 -18.45
CA ALA A 253 14.99 -0.96 -19.48
C ALA A 253 14.75 -2.43 -19.91
N PRO A 254 15.14 -2.83 -21.14
CA PRO A 254 14.88 -4.17 -21.65
C PRO A 254 15.54 -5.32 -20.86
N ASP A 255 16.61 -5.07 -20.10
CA ASP A 255 17.45 -6.11 -19.48
C ASP A 255 17.39 -6.16 -17.94
N ASP A 256 16.48 -5.42 -17.31
CA ASP A 256 16.42 -5.23 -15.84
C ASP A 256 15.66 -6.35 -15.07
N ASP A 257 15.13 -7.37 -15.77
CA ASP A 257 14.18 -8.34 -15.20
C ASP A 257 14.80 -9.66 -14.70
N GLU A 258 16.11 -9.92 -14.88
CA GLU A 258 16.75 -11.13 -14.27
C GLU A 258 17.08 -10.96 -12.77
N ASP A 259 17.31 -9.73 -12.29
CA ASP A 259 17.84 -9.52 -10.92
C ASP A 259 16.76 -9.30 -9.83
N VAL A 260 15.47 -9.19 -10.19
CA VAL A 260 14.42 -8.84 -9.21
C VAL A 260 13.73 -10.07 -8.60
N LEU A 261 13.93 -11.27 -9.17
CA LEU A 261 13.33 -12.52 -8.67
C LEU A 261 14.33 -13.48 -8.00
N GLU A 262 15.63 -13.20 -8.02
CA GLU A 262 16.64 -14.01 -7.32
C GLU A 262 17.44 -13.19 -6.31
N GLN A 263 16.79 -12.79 -5.21
CA GLN A 263 17.44 -12.60 -3.90
C GLN A 263 16.40 -12.27 -2.82
N GLY A 264 15.69 -13.31 -2.37
CA GLY A 264 15.08 -13.27 -1.04
C GLY A 264 16.16 -13.07 0.02
N PRO A 265 15.86 -12.45 1.17
CA PRO A 265 16.83 -12.27 2.23
C PRO A 265 17.38 -13.64 2.66
N SER A 266 18.70 -13.79 2.66
CA SER A 266 19.39 -14.93 3.27
C SER A 266 18.80 -15.19 4.66
N ARG A 267 18.18 -16.35 4.83
CA ARG A 267 17.48 -16.76 6.06
C ARG A 267 18.32 -16.46 7.32
N PRO A 268 17.80 -15.74 8.33
CA PRO A 268 18.29 -15.92 9.68
C PRO A 268 17.97 -17.35 10.13
N SER A 269 18.95 -18.04 10.70
CA SER A 269 18.82 -19.40 11.25
C SER A 269 17.61 -19.50 12.18
N ALA A 270 16.78 -20.52 12.00
CA ALA A 270 15.54 -20.72 12.74
C ALA A 270 15.76 -20.66 14.27
N PRO A 271 14.86 -19.98 15.03
CA PRO A 271 14.94 -19.94 16.48
C PRO A 271 14.67 -21.32 17.12
N PRO A 272 15.22 -21.57 18.33
CA PRO A 272 15.39 -22.91 18.91
C PRO A 272 14.10 -23.64 19.33
N TRP A 273 12.93 -23.03 19.17
CA TRP A 273 11.62 -23.62 19.52
C TRP A 273 10.96 -24.38 18.36
N SER A 274 11.57 -24.40 17.17
CA SER A 274 11.10 -25.16 15.99
C SER A 274 11.30 -26.69 16.09
N LYS A 275 11.70 -27.23 17.24
CA LYS A 275 11.78 -28.68 17.45
C LYS A 275 10.41 -29.24 17.87
N ARG A 276 9.67 -29.73 16.87
CA ARG A 276 8.63 -30.80 16.88
C ARG A 276 7.81 -30.95 18.17
N LEU A 277 6.54 -30.55 18.11
CA LEU A 277 5.51 -31.12 18.99
C LEU A 277 5.28 -32.61 18.61
N PRO A 278 5.21 -33.54 19.58
CA PRO A 278 4.95 -34.93 19.29
C PRO A 278 3.48 -35.15 18.85
N ALA A 279 3.29 -36.03 17.86
CA ALA A 279 2.00 -36.37 17.29
C ALA A 279 1.02 -36.88 18.38
N ARG A 280 -0.22 -36.39 18.35
CA ARG A 280 -1.32 -36.90 19.19
C ARG A 280 -1.65 -38.36 18.81
N PRO A 281 -1.97 -39.21 19.79
CA PRO A 281 -2.37 -40.59 19.51
C PRO A 281 -3.78 -40.62 18.89
N LYS A 282 -3.94 -41.45 17.87
CA LYS A 282 -5.23 -41.76 17.25
C LYS A 282 -6.14 -42.45 18.28
N ARG A 283 -7.41 -42.03 18.33
CA ARG A 283 -8.53 -42.86 18.77
C ARG A 283 -9.49 -43.02 17.61
#